data_AF-W5LWR8-F1
#
_entry.id   AF-W5LWR8-F1
#
_cell.length_a   1.000
_cell.length_b   1.000
_cell.length_c   1.000
_cell.angle_alpha   90.00
_cell.angle_beta   90.00
_cell.angle_gamma   90.00
#
_symmetry.space_group_name_H-M   'P 1'
#
loop_
_entity.id
_entity.type
_entity.pdbx_description
1 polymer ?
#
loop_
_entity_poly.entity_id
_entity_poly.type
_entity_poly.pdbx_seq_one_letter_code
_entity_poly.pdbx_strand_id
1 'polypeptide(L)'
;MLDPQVVLPTVLPHLRQGAVCAVYLANITQVVDLLEGVRRSRLPLLCERVIEVTHRDWFLAPVIKKDGSYALRVFPSGATDHGEEELGSEEESASCDQEEGNS
;
A
#
# COMPACT_ATOMS: atom_id res chain seq x y z
N MET A 1 27.79 -7.40 7.72
CA MET A 1 26.94 -6.24 7.43
C MET A 1 27.27 -5.79 6.02
N LEU A 2 26.28 -5.48 5.18
CA LEU A 2 26.55 -4.99 3.82
C LEU A 2 26.79 -3.48 3.91
N ASP A 3 27.97 -3.03 3.48
CA ASP A 3 28.40 -1.63 3.55
C ASP A 3 28.50 -1.03 2.13
N PRO A 4 27.39 -0.55 1.54
CA PRO A 4 27.39 -0.07 0.16
C PRO A 4 28.37 1.09 -0.09
N GLN A 5 28.67 1.91 0.93
CA GLN A 5 29.66 2.99 0.81
C GLN A 5 31.07 2.52 0.42
N VAL A 6 31.44 1.27 0.72
CA VAL A 6 32.76 0.71 0.39
C VAL A 6 32.85 0.36 -1.10
N VAL A 7 31.74 -0.03 -1.71
CA VAL A 7 31.69 -0.51 -3.09
C VAL A 7 31.39 0.63 -4.08
N LEU A 8 30.69 1.69 -3.65
CA LEU A 8 30.35 2.85 -4.47
C LEU A 8 31.53 3.45 -5.27
N PRO A 9 32.75 3.65 -4.71
CA PRO A 9 33.88 4.17 -5.48
C PRO A 9 34.28 3.28 -6.66
N THR A 10 34.03 1.97 -6.58
CA THR A 10 34.32 1.02 -7.66
C THR A 10 33.24 1.04 -8.74
N VAL A 11 31.98 1.28 -8.36
CA VAL A 11 30.84 1.28 -9.29
C VAL A 11 30.71 2.63 -10.00
N LEU A 12 30.96 3.73 -9.31
CA LEU A 12 30.75 5.10 -9.81
C LEU A 12 31.42 5.42 -11.16
N PRO A 13 32.68 5.01 -11.43
CA PRO A 13 33.33 5.26 -12.72
C PRO A 13 32.59 4.64 -13.92
N HIS A 14 31.73 3.65 -13.69
CA HIS A 14 30.97 2.96 -14.72
C HIS A 14 29.59 3.57 -14.94
N LEU A 15 29.17 4.53 -14.09
CA LEU A 15 27.92 5.26 -14.25
C LEU A 15 28.11 6.42 -15.23
N ARG A 16 27.12 6.62 -16.10
CA ARG A 16 27.08 7.79 -16.99
C ARG A 16 26.89 9.06 -16.15
N GLN A 17 27.41 10.18 -16.64
CA GLN A 17 27.17 11.47 -16.00
C GLN A 17 25.68 11.76 -15.95
N GLY A 18 25.16 12.13 -14.77
CA GLY A 18 23.74 12.36 -14.53
C GLY A 18 22.90 11.09 -14.33
N ALA A 19 23.50 9.90 -14.33
CA ALA A 19 22.80 8.67 -13.98
C ALA A 19 22.46 8.61 -12.48
N VAL A 20 21.36 7.94 -12.16
CA VAL A 20 20.88 7.74 -10.78
C VAL A 20 21.39 6.41 -10.24
N CYS A 21 21.87 6.43 -9.00
CA CYS A 21 22.19 5.23 -8.23
C CYS A 21 21.10 5.03 -7.16
N ALA A 22 20.39 3.91 -7.23
CA ALA A 22 19.40 3.53 -6.22
C ALA A 22 19.97 2.42 -5.34
N VAL A 23 19.86 2.58 -4.02
CA VAL A 23 20.36 1.61 -3.04
C VAL A 23 19.21 1.18 -2.15
N TYR A 24 18.99 -0.13 -2.06
CA TYR A 24 18.04 -0.70 -1.10
C TYR A 24 18.74 -0.88 0.25
N LEU A 25 18.14 -0.33 1.30
CA LEU A 25 18.64 -0.42 2.67
C LEU A 25 17.49 -0.78 3.59
N ALA A 26 17.72 -1.76 4.46
CA ALA A 26 16.69 -2.30 5.35
C ALA A 26 16.45 -1.42 6.60
N ASN A 27 17.47 -0.66 7.02
CA ASN A 27 17.41 0.16 8.23
C ASN A 27 17.80 1.59 7.92
N ILE A 28 17.14 2.54 8.60
CA ILE A 28 17.44 3.96 8.45
C ILE A 28 18.88 4.31 8.89
N THR A 29 19.44 3.58 9.85
CA THR A 29 20.83 3.75 10.29
C THR A 29 21.81 3.50 9.14
N GLN A 30 21.56 2.51 8.29
CA GLN A 30 22.40 2.24 7.12
C GLN A 30 22.32 3.36 6.09
N VAL A 31 21.19 4.07 6.00
CA VAL A 31 21.06 5.25 5.13
C VAL A 31 21.96 6.37 5.64
N VAL A 32 21.97 6.60 6.96
CA VAL A 32 22.85 7.59 7.60
C VAL A 32 24.33 7.25 7.37
N ASP A 33 24.71 5.98 7.58
CA ASP A 33 26.07 5.51 7.35
C ASP A 33 26.50 5.66 5.88
N LEU A 34 25.61 5.37 4.94
CA LEU A 34 25.85 5.53 3.51
C LEU A 34 26.10 7.00 3.14
N LEU A 35 25.25 7.91 3.60
CA LEU A 35 25.39 9.34 3.34
C LEU A 35 26.66 9.91 3.97
N GLU A 36 27.01 9.44 5.17
CA GLU A 36 28.28 9.81 5.78
C GLU A 36 29.47 9.26 4.99
N GLY A 37 29.40 8.01 4.52
CA GLY A 37 30.43 7.39 3.68
C GLY A 37 30.63 8.14 2.36
N VAL A 38 29.55 8.54 1.69
CA VAL A 38 29.59 9.38 0.47
C VAL A 38 30.29 10.71 0.74
N ARG A 39 29.95 11.38 1.86
CA ARG A 39 30.56 12.65 2.26
C ARG A 39 32.05 12.49 2.59
N ARG A 40 32.43 11.47 3.37
CA ARG A 40 33.83 11.21 3.78
C ARG A 40 34.71 10.88 2.57
N SER A 41 34.19 10.08 1.65
CA SER A 41 34.88 9.66 0.43
C SER A 41 34.84 10.71 -0.69
N ARG A 42 34.17 11.86 -0.47
CA ARG A 42 34.01 12.96 -1.44
C ARG A 42 33.51 12.48 -2.81
N LEU A 43 32.58 11.53 -2.80
CA LEU A 43 32.02 10.98 -4.04
C LEU A 43 31.13 12.03 -4.71
N PRO A 44 31.11 12.11 -6.06
CA PRO A 44 30.30 13.07 -6.81
C PRO A 44 28.83 12.63 -6.88
N LEU A 45 28.25 12.29 -5.72
CA LEU A 45 26.88 11.84 -5.58
C LEU A 45 26.07 12.88 -4.79
N LEU A 46 24.85 13.13 -5.27
CA LEU A 46 23.86 13.91 -4.56
C LEU A 46 22.74 12.97 -4.11
N CYS A 47 22.37 13.03 -2.82
CA CYS A 47 21.19 12.33 -2.34
C CYS A 47 19.94 13.14 -2.73
N GLU A 48 19.21 12.66 -3.73
CA GLU A 48 17.97 13.31 -4.15
C GLU A 48 16.80 13.00 -3.20
N ARG A 49 16.61 11.71 -2.87
CA ARG A 49 15.45 11.24 -2.09
C ARG A 49 15.78 10.00 -1.26
N VAL A 50 15.19 9.93 -0.07
CA VAL A 50 15.07 8.71 0.73
C VAL A 50 13.59 8.37 0.78
N ILE A 51 13.23 7.16 0.35
CA ILE A 51 11.83 6.75 0.19
C ILE A 51 11.63 5.43 0.92
N GLU A 52 10.60 5.39 1.75
CA GLU A 52 10.02 4.16 2.28
C GLU A 52 8.71 3.89 1.53
N VAL A 53 8.55 2.66 1.03
CA VAL A 53 7.34 2.24 0.32
C VAL A 53 6.61 1.22 1.19
N THR A 54 5.39 1.57 1.61
CA THR A 54 4.52 0.66 2.35
C THR A 54 3.47 0.08 1.41
N HIS A 55 3.27 -1.24 1.48
CA HIS A 55 2.19 -1.93 0.78
C HIS A 55 1.19 -2.44 1.81
N ARG A 56 -0.10 -2.20 1.57
CA ARG A 56 -1.17 -2.72 2.42
C ARG A 56 -2.26 -3.33 1.57
N ASP A 57 -2.38 -4.65 1.70
CA ASP A 57 -3.48 -5.39 1.10
C ASP A 57 -4.71 -5.31 2.00
N TRP A 58 -5.85 -5.05 1.37
CA TRP A 58 -7.15 -5.07 2.02
C TRP A 58 -7.94 -6.24 1.47
N PHE A 59 -8.38 -7.12 2.35
CA PHE A 59 -9.39 -8.09 1.98
C PHE A 59 -10.76 -7.40 1.97
N LEU A 60 -11.36 -7.32 0.79
CA LEU A 60 -12.69 -6.77 0.60
C LEU A 60 -13.65 -7.93 0.30
N ALA A 61 -14.58 -8.16 1.20
CA ALA A 61 -15.68 -9.08 1.00
C ALA A 61 -16.98 -8.45 1.50
N PRO A 62 -18.13 -8.86 0.94
CA PRO A 62 -19.42 -8.54 1.53
C PRO A 62 -19.45 -8.98 3.00
N VAL A 63 -20.08 -8.18 3.87
CA VAL A 63 -20.32 -8.60 5.25
C VAL A 63 -21.33 -9.74 5.21
N ILE A 64 -20.98 -10.89 5.79
CA ILE A 64 -21.85 -12.07 5.86
C ILE A 64 -22.32 -12.22 7.30
N LYS A 65 -23.64 -12.34 7.50
CA LYS A 65 -24.25 -12.60 8.80
C LYS A 65 -23.99 -14.05 9.22
N LYS A 66 -24.26 -14.38 10.49
CA LYS A 66 -24.08 -15.75 11.03
C LYS A 66 -24.90 -16.80 10.29
N ASP A 67 -26.00 -16.40 9.67
CA ASP A 67 -26.90 -17.25 8.86
C ASP A 67 -26.41 -17.47 7.42
N GLY A 68 -25.27 -16.90 7.04
CA GLY A 68 -24.71 -17.00 5.68
C GLY A 68 -25.30 -16.01 4.68
N SER A 69 -26.27 -15.19 5.08
CA SER A 69 -26.82 -14.14 4.24
C SER A 69 -25.92 -12.89 4.22
N TYR A 70 -25.98 -12.13 3.14
CA TYR A 70 -25.27 -10.85 3.06
C TYR A 70 -25.94 -9.80 3.96
N ALA A 71 -25.13 -9.02 4.69
CA ALA A 71 -25.62 -7.87 5.43
C ALA A 71 -26.03 -6.77 4.44
N LEU A 72 -27.24 -6.26 4.61
CA LEU A 72 -27.72 -5.13 3.82
C LEU A 72 -26.89 -3.89 4.15
N ARG A 73 -26.63 -3.07 3.13
CA ARG A 73 -26.04 -1.75 3.33
C ARG A 73 -26.99 -0.92 4.18
N VAL A 74 -26.58 -0.60 5.40
CA VAL A 74 -27.26 0.37 6.23
C VAL A 74 -26.70 1.74 5.87
N PHE A 75 -27.52 2.61 5.27
CA PHE A 75 -27.18 4.03 5.23
C PHE A 75 -27.21 4.57 6.66
N PRO A 76 -26.28 5.47 7.05
CA PRO A 76 -26.37 6.12 8.35
C PRO A 76 -27.70 6.86 8.43
N SER A 77 -28.69 6.23 9.04
CA SER A 77 -29.95 6.89 9.34
C SER A 77 -29.63 7.96 10.35
N GLY A 78 -29.97 9.22 10.02
CA GLY A 78 -29.88 10.31 10.98
C GLY A 78 -30.52 9.86 12.30
N ALA A 79 -29.81 10.08 13.40
CA ALA A 79 -30.15 9.58 14.72
C ALA A 79 -31.65 9.70 15.03
N THR A 80 -32.31 8.55 15.17
CA THR A 80 -33.52 8.44 16.00
C THR A 80 -33.25 7.34 17.01
N ASP A 81 -32.94 7.82 18.22
CA ASP A 81 -33.09 7.09 19.47
C ASP A 81 -34.53 6.54 19.54
N HIS A 82 -34.67 5.21 19.58
CA HIS A 82 -35.58 4.48 20.48
C HIS A 82 -35.80 3.02 20.04
N GLY A 83 -35.65 2.12 21.02
CA GLY A 83 -36.53 0.96 21.22
C GLY A 83 -36.34 -0.25 20.31
N GLU A 84 -35.94 -1.37 20.90
CA GLU A 84 -36.01 -2.72 20.34
C GLU A 84 -37.45 -3.05 19.89
N GLU A 85 -37.70 -3.33 18.61
CA GLU A 85 -38.79 -4.22 18.16
C GLU A 85 -38.38 -4.95 16.87
N GLU A 86 -38.42 -6.29 16.92
CA GLU A 86 -38.46 -7.16 15.75
C GLU A 86 -39.64 -6.79 14.86
N LEU A 87 -39.47 -6.79 13.53
CA LEU A 87 -40.56 -7.07 12.59
C LEU A 87 -40.01 -7.64 11.29
N GLY A 88 -40.56 -8.80 10.93
CA GLY A 88 -40.17 -9.59 9.77
C GLY A 88 -40.70 -9.06 8.44
N SER A 89 -40.04 -9.58 7.40
CA SER A 89 -40.54 -9.86 6.04
C SER A 89 -41.27 -8.75 5.29
N GLU A 90 -40.62 -8.19 4.27
CA GLU A 90 -41.19 -8.14 2.92
C GLU A 90 -40.10 -8.53 1.91
N GLU A 91 -40.34 -9.65 1.21
CA GLU A 91 -39.56 -10.11 0.07
C GLU A 91 -39.88 -9.20 -1.11
N GLU A 92 -38.92 -8.36 -1.54
CA GLU A 92 -38.99 -7.72 -2.85
C GLU A 92 -37.90 -8.30 -3.74
N SER A 93 -38.34 -9.27 -4.55
CA SER A 93 -37.59 -9.89 -5.64
C SER A 93 -37.12 -8.84 -6.65
N ALA A 94 -35.87 -8.40 -6.53
CA ALA A 94 -35.18 -7.71 -7.61
C ALA A 94 -34.56 -8.75 -8.54
N SER A 95 -35.27 -9.07 -9.63
CA SER A 95 -34.75 -9.77 -10.81
C SER A 95 -33.50 -9.02 -11.30
N CYS A 96 -32.32 -9.65 -11.21
CA CYS A 96 -31.15 -9.18 -11.93
C CYS A 96 -31.17 -9.88 -13.28
N ASP A 97 -31.60 -9.15 -14.31
CA ASP A 97 -31.58 -9.63 -15.68
C ASP A 97 -30.16 -10.06 -16.08
N GLN A 98 -30.03 -11.31 -16.48
CA GLN A 98 -28.89 -11.81 -17.23
C GLN A 98 -29.06 -11.34 -18.67
N GLU A 99 -28.26 -10.37 -19.12
CA GLU A 99 -27.94 -10.27 -20.54
C GLU A 99 -26.65 -11.04 -20.81
N GLU A 100 -26.83 -12.31 -21.17
CA GLU A 100 -25.85 -13.05 -21.95
C GLU A 100 -25.77 -12.44 -23.35
N GLY A 101 -24.64 -11.81 -23.65
CA GLY A 101 -24.29 -11.46 -25.02
C GLY A 101 -23.98 -12.72 -25.82
N ASN A 102 -24.84 -13.04 -26.79
CA ASN A 102 -24.51 -13.99 -27.84
C ASN A 102 -25.07 -13.50 -29.19
N SER A 103 -24.18 -12.93 -30.02
CA SER A 103 -24.15 -13.02 -31.50
C SER A 103 -22.90 -12.32 -32.03
#